data_AF-A0A8J8JWR9-F1
#
_entry.id   AF-A0A8J8JWR9-F1
#
_cell.length_a   1.000
_cell.length_b   1.000
_cell.length_c   1.000
_cell.angle_alpha   90.00
_cell.angle_beta   90.00
_cell.angle_gamma   90.00
#
_symmetry.space_group_name_H-M   'P 1'
#
loop_
_entity.id
_entity.type
_entity.pdbx_description
1 polymer ?
#
loop_
_entity_poly.entity_id
_entity_poly.type
_entity_poly.pdbx_seq_one_letter_code
_entity_poly.pdbx_strand_id
1 'polypeptide(L)'
;MKMPIKTKNLIFALLTSLVISATLTACSDDQPKKVAKAKHNTFDHSHGAEVSDLKKHKFEHDFAEQCVEREVKNSVNKKDDRKRYAKSCLCIATRIMKDLTAVEAEKFLVEKKNTQSLKMSFDEAAYFCLQDKAQAKSPVLFGRK
;
A
#
# COMPACT_ATOMS: atom_id res chain seq x y z
N MET A 1 -35.42 2.52 42.17
CA MET A 1 -36.47 2.13 41.19
C MET A 1 -35.93 0.95 40.36
N LYS A 2 -36.47 -0.26 40.51
CA LYS A 2 -36.00 -1.48 39.81
C LYS A 2 -36.66 -1.54 38.43
N MET A 3 -35.90 -1.30 37.37
CA MET A 3 -36.42 -1.42 36.00
C MET A 3 -36.54 -2.89 35.58
N PRO A 4 -37.64 -3.29 34.90
CA PRO A 4 -37.85 -4.66 34.47
C PRO A 4 -36.81 -5.10 33.44
N ILE A 5 -36.43 -6.39 33.48
CA ILE A 5 -35.31 -6.95 32.70
C ILE A 5 -35.44 -6.70 31.19
N LYS A 6 -36.67 -6.70 30.66
CA LYS A 6 -36.95 -6.43 29.24
C LYS A 6 -36.60 -4.98 28.83
N THR A 7 -36.81 -3.99 29.69
CA THR A 7 -36.48 -2.59 29.36
C THR A 7 -34.98 -2.33 29.48
N LYS A 8 -34.26 -3.05 30.36
CA LYS A 8 -32.79 -2.99 30.41
C LYS A 8 -32.15 -3.51 29.13
N ASN A 9 -32.63 -4.62 28.59
CA ASN A 9 -32.10 -5.19 27.33
C ASN A 9 -32.40 -4.29 26.13
N LEU A 10 -33.57 -3.64 26.11
CA LEU A 10 -33.96 -2.71 25.05
C LEU A 10 -33.14 -1.42 25.07
N ILE A 11 -32.85 -0.89 26.27
CA ILE A 11 -31.96 0.27 26.44
C ILE A 11 -30.52 -0.09 26.06
N PHE A 12 -30.06 -1.29 26.41
CA PHE A 12 -28.71 -1.75 26.06
C PHE A 12 -28.55 -1.90 24.54
N ALA A 13 -29.56 -2.45 23.85
CA ALA A 13 -29.56 -2.58 22.39
C ALA A 13 -29.58 -1.21 21.66
N LEU A 14 -30.30 -0.23 22.19
CA LEU A 14 -30.32 1.13 21.65
C LEU A 14 -28.97 1.84 21.82
N LEU A 15 -28.32 1.66 22.97
CA LEU A 15 -27.01 2.26 23.25
C LEU A 15 -25.90 1.64 22.38
N THR A 16 -25.91 0.33 22.15
CA THR A 16 -24.91 -0.32 21.29
C THR A 16 -25.07 0.06 19.82
N SER A 17 -26.30 0.22 19.32
CA SER A 17 -26.56 0.69 17.95
C SER A 17 -26.06 2.11 17.70
N LEU A 18 -26.18 3.02 18.67
CA LEU A 18 -25.76 4.42 18.52
C LEU A 18 -24.23 4.55 18.44
N VAL A 19 -23.50 3.70 19.17
CA VAL A 19 -22.03 3.70 19.18
C VAL A 19 -21.46 3.17 17.86
N ILE A 20 -22.10 2.18 17.23
CA ILE A 20 -21.65 1.62 15.95
C ILE A 20 -21.81 2.64 14.80
N SER A 21 -22.84 3.47 14.82
CA SER A 21 -23.04 4.52 13.80
C SER A 21 -22.03 5.66 13.92
N ALA A 22 -21.57 5.97 15.14
CA ALA A 22 -20.63 7.06 15.39
C ALA A 22 -19.20 6.74 14.88
N THR A 23 -18.80 5.46 14.89
CA THR A 23 -17.45 5.06 14.44
C THR A 23 -17.28 5.03 12.93
N LEU A 24 -18.37 5.00 12.15
CA LEU A 24 -18.30 5.03 10.68
C LEU A 24 -17.96 6.41 10.10
N THR A 25 -18.10 7.49 10.90
CA THR A 25 -17.78 8.85 10.45
C THR A 25 -16.28 9.20 10.55
N ALA A 26 -15.44 8.30 11.07
CA ALA A 26 -14.00 8.51 11.23
C ALA A 26 -13.14 8.01 10.04
N CYS A 27 -13.75 7.59 8.92
CA CYS A 27 -13.03 7.11 7.72
C CYS A 27 -13.30 7.91 6.44
N SER A 28 -13.80 9.15 6.56
CA SER A 28 -13.91 10.06 5.40
C SER A 28 -13.56 11.48 5.80
N ASP A 29 -12.29 11.73 6.13
CA ASP A 29 -11.75 13.08 6.21
C ASP A 29 -11.54 13.63 4.79
N ASP A 30 -12.66 13.89 4.11
CA ASP A 30 -12.73 14.68 2.88
C ASP A 30 -13.16 16.09 3.29
N GLN A 31 -12.20 16.94 3.62
CA GLN A 31 -12.48 18.36 3.75
C GLN A 31 -12.77 18.93 2.35
N PRO A 32 -13.91 19.63 2.14
CA PRO A 32 -14.19 20.23 0.85
C PRO A 32 -13.29 21.45 0.65
N LYS A 33 -12.10 21.23 0.07
CA LYS A 33 -11.37 22.32 -0.58
C LYS A 33 -12.17 22.75 -1.80
N LYS A 34 -12.53 24.03 -1.87
CA LYS A 34 -13.15 24.64 -3.06
C LYS A 34 -12.17 24.55 -4.23
N VAL A 35 -12.25 23.48 -5.01
CA VAL A 35 -11.51 23.34 -6.26
C VAL A 35 -12.43 23.81 -7.39
N ALA A 36 -12.00 24.86 -8.08
CA ALA A 36 -12.65 25.36 -9.28
C ALA A 36 -12.80 24.21 -10.29
N LYS A 37 -13.98 24.12 -10.93
CA LYS A 37 -14.30 23.08 -11.93
C LYS A 37 -13.29 23.09 -13.08
N ALA A 38 -12.32 22.18 -13.05
CA ALA A 38 -11.59 21.79 -14.24
C ALA A 38 -12.51 20.90 -15.09
N LYS A 39 -12.64 21.24 -16.37
CA LYS A 39 -13.43 20.48 -17.35
C LYS A 39 -12.93 19.03 -17.38
N HIS A 40 -13.85 18.09 -17.17
CA HIS A 40 -13.60 16.66 -17.24
C HIS A 40 -13.33 16.29 -18.71
N ASN A 41 -12.13 15.79 -18.99
CA ASN A 41 -11.85 15.00 -20.18
C ASN A 41 -11.39 13.59 -19.76
N THR A 42 -11.76 12.66 -20.64
CA THR A 42 -11.58 11.21 -20.73
C THR A 42 -10.29 10.70 -20.12
N PHE A 43 -10.37 9.82 -19.10
CA PHE A 43 -9.30 8.95 -18.56
C PHE A 43 -7.87 9.34 -18.97
N ASP A 44 -7.46 10.56 -18.63
CA ASP A 44 -6.08 10.99 -18.78
C ASP A 44 -5.43 10.64 -17.45
N HIS A 45 -4.59 9.60 -17.45
CA HIS A 45 -3.68 9.33 -16.36
C HIS A 45 -2.64 10.45 -16.34
N SER A 46 -3.09 11.65 -15.93
CA SER A 46 -2.21 12.76 -15.63
C SER A 46 -1.35 12.29 -14.46
N HIS A 47 -0.17 11.76 -14.79
CA HIS A 47 0.88 11.50 -13.83
C HIS A 47 1.08 12.83 -13.11
N GLY A 48 0.83 12.85 -11.80
CA GLY A 48 1.04 14.05 -10.99
C GLY A 48 2.46 14.59 -11.18
N ALA A 49 2.74 15.79 -10.66
CA ALA A 49 4.06 16.41 -10.81
C ALA A 49 5.20 15.41 -10.57
N GLU A 50 6.18 15.39 -11.47
CA GLU A 50 7.30 14.46 -11.39
C GLU A 50 8.10 14.67 -10.10
N VAL A 51 8.53 13.56 -9.50
CA VAL A 51 9.40 13.57 -8.31
C VAL A 51 10.84 13.89 -8.74
N SER A 52 11.51 14.78 -8.02
CA SER A 52 12.95 15.03 -8.25
C SER A 52 13.80 13.79 -7.98
N ASP A 53 14.91 13.64 -8.71
CA ASP A 53 15.77 12.45 -8.61
C ASP A 53 16.28 12.18 -7.20
N LEU A 54 16.62 13.22 -6.43
CA LEU A 54 17.00 13.07 -5.02
C LEU A 54 15.88 12.45 -4.17
N LYS A 55 14.63 12.86 -4.40
CA LYS A 55 13.47 12.29 -3.69
C LYS A 55 13.19 10.86 -4.18
N LYS A 56 13.38 10.56 -5.46
CA LYS A 56 13.25 9.20 -6.00
C LYS A 56 14.25 8.24 -5.38
N HIS A 57 15.53 8.61 -5.31
CA HIS A 57 16.55 7.79 -4.65
C HIS A 57 16.28 7.58 -3.16
N LYS A 58 15.87 8.65 -2.45
CA LYS A 58 15.50 8.52 -1.05
C LYS A 58 14.30 7.58 -0.87
N PHE A 59 13.27 7.73 -1.71
CA PHE A 59 12.11 6.83 -1.72
C PHE A 59 12.54 5.39 -1.97
N GLU A 60 13.37 5.14 -2.98
CA GLU A 60 13.83 3.80 -3.35
C GLU A 60 14.49 3.09 -2.16
N HIS A 61 15.42 3.76 -1.48
CA HIS A 61 16.11 3.21 -0.33
C HIS A 61 15.19 3.02 0.89
N ASP A 62 14.43 4.05 1.28
CA ASP A 62 13.53 4.00 2.44
C ASP A 62 12.43 2.94 2.24
N PHE A 63 11.91 2.82 1.01
CA PHE A 63 10.90 1.82 0.66
C PHE A 63 11.47 0.41 0.66
N ALA A 64 12.63 0.20 0.04
CA ALA A 64 13.29 -1.10 0.03
C ALA A 64 13.60 -1.57 1.45
N GLU A 65 14.05 -0.69 2.34
CA GLU A 65 14.31 -1.02 3.74
C GLU A 65 13.03 -1.41 4.49
N GLN A 66 11.95 -0.62 4.36
CA GLN A 66 10.65 -0.97 4.98
C GLN A 66 10.09 -2.31 4.46
N CYS A 67 10.29 -2.61 3.17
CA CYS A 67 9.94 -3.91 2.60
C CYS A 67 10.73 -5.03 3.28
N VAL A 68 12.06 -4.90 3.38
CA VAL A 68 12.91 -5.91 4.01
C VAL A 68 12.54 -6.12 5.48
N GLU A 69 12.34 -5.03 6.23
CA GLU A 69 11.94 -5.08 7.64
C GLU A 69 10.64 -5.86 7.85
N ARG A 70 9.66 -5.67 6.96
CA ARG A 70 8.40 -6.41 6.99
C ARG A 70 8.62 -7.91 6.78
N GLU A 71 9.42 -8.28 5.79
CA GLU A 71 9.69 -9.68 5.46
C GLU A 71 10.49 -10.39 6.56
N VAL A 72 11.44 -9.70 7.21
CA VAL A 72 12.26 -10.30 8.27
C VAL A 72 11.63 -10.23 9.67
N LYS A 73 10.51 -9.50 9.84
CA LYS A 73 9.90 -9.22 11.15
C LYS A 73 9.72 -10.48 12.00
N ASN A 74 9.24 -11.55 11.37
CA ASN A 74 8.96 -12.83 12.02
C ASN A 74 9.98 -13.93 11.65
N SER A 75 11.09 -13.58 11.00
CA SER A 75 12.13 -14.54 10.64
C SER A 75 12.95 -14.97 11.85
N VAL A 76 13.28 -16.26 11.90
CA VAL A 76 14.22 -16.84 12.86
C VAL A 76 15.67 -16.51 12.48
N ASN A 77 16.00 -16.48 11.19
CA ASN A 77 17.33 -16.16 10.68
C ASN A 77 17.37 -14.79 10.01
N LYS A 78 17.21 -13.74 10.82
CA LYS A 78 17.08 -12.35 10.34
C LYS A 78 18.26 -11.90 9.48
N LYS A 79 19.49 -12.33 9.78
CA LYS A 79 20.69 -11.85 9.06
C LYS A 79 20.75 -12.36 7.63
N ASP A 80 20.49 -13.66 7.42
CA ASP A 80 20.52 -14.25 6.08
C ASP A 80 19.26 -13.89 5.30
N ASP A 81 18.11 -13.85 5.96
CA ASP A 81 16.85 -13.46 5.35
C ASP A 81 16.86 -12.00 4.88
N ARG A 82 17.48 -11.09 5.65
CA ARG A 82 17.66 -9.69 5.22
C ARG A 82 18.38 -9.61 3.87
N LYS A 83 19.48 -10.37 3.71
CA LYS A 83 20.24 -10.42 2.45
C LYS A 83 19.40 -11.02 1.32
N ARG A 84 18.62 -12.05 1.61
CA ARG A 84 17.73 -12.71 0.63
C ARG A 84 16.66 -11.74 0.12
N TYR A 85 15.99 -11.02 1.01
CA TYR A 85 14.90 -10.11 0.63
C TYR A 85 15.38 -8.78 0.06
N ALA A 86 16.59 -8.33 0.41
CA ALA A 86 17.14 -7.06 -0.08
C ALA A 86 17.11 -6.93 -1.60
N LYS A 87 17.47 -7.99 -2.34
CA LYS A 87 17.45 -7.97 -3.81
C LYS A 87 16.03 -7.77 -4.37
N SER A 88 15.07 -8.53 -3.86
CA SER A 88 13.68 -8.46 -4.32
C SER A 88 13.02 -7.14 -3.93
N CYS A 89 13.20 -6.69 -2.70
CA CYS A 89 12.66 -5.42 -2.22
C CYS A 89 13.24 -4.21 -2.96
N LEU A 90 14.54 -4.26 -3.32
CA LEU A 90 15.15 -3.22 -4.13
C LEU A 90 14.56 -3.21 -5.55
N CYS A 91 14.42 -4.37 -6.21
CA CYS A 91 13.75 -4.46 -7.51
C CYS A 91 12.34 -3.86 -7.48
N ILE A 92 11.57 -4.16 -6.43
CA ILE A 92 10.22 -3.62 -6.24
C ILE A 92 10.27 -2.10 -6.12
N ALA A 93 11.15 -1.57 -5.27
CA ALA A 93 11.31 -0.13 -5.06
C ALA A 93 11.70 0.60 -6.35
N THR A 94 12.67 0.06 -7.11
CA THR A 94 13.10 0.60 -8.40
C THR A 94 11.97 0.64 -9.43
N ARG A 95 11.03 -0.30 -9.36
CA ARG A 95 9.89 -0.32 -10.28
C ARG A 95 8.82 0.69 -9.88
N ILE A 96 8.50 0.78 -8.59
CA ILE A 96 7.54 1.76 -8.07
C ILE A 96 8.01 3.20 -8.32
N MET A 97 9.31 3.49 -8.17
CA MET A 97 9.84 4.84 -8.36
C MET A 97 9.73 5.38 -9.80
N LYS A 98 9.47 4.52 -10.81
CA LYS A 98 9.32 4.95 -12.21
C LYS A 98 8.08 5.80 -12.42
N ASP A 99 6.97 5.37 -11.81
CA ASP A 99 5.66 6.01 -11.94
C ASP A 99 5.25 6.75 -10.66
N LEU A 100 6.19 6.94 -9.74
CA LEU A 100 5.96 7.60 -8.47
C LEU A 100 5.65 9.08 -8.66
N THR A 101 4.52 9.53 -8.14
CA THR A 101 4.13 10.94 -8.16
C THR A 101 4.72 11.73 -6.99
N ALA A 102 4.90 13.05 -7.14
CA ALA A 102 5.39 13.92 -6.07
C ALA A 102 4.57 13.80 -4.77
N VAL A 103 3.25 13.64 -4.91
CA VAL A 103 2.31 13.52 -3.78
C VAL A 103 2.51 12.20 -3.05
N GLU A 104 2.72 11.09 -3.76
CA GLU A 104 2.96 9.79 -3.15
C GLU A 104 4.33 9.74 -2.48
N ALA A 105 5.36 10.28 -3.14
CA ALA A 105 6.69 10.40 -2.57
C ALA A 105 6.66 11.22 -1.27
N GLU A 106 5.93 12.34 -1.24
CA GLU A 106 5.77 13.17 -0.05
C GLU A 106 5.01 12.45 1.07
N LYS A 107 3.88 11.82 0.76
CA LYS A 107 3.11 11.03 1.74
C LYS A 107 3.94 9.90 2.33
N PHE A 108 4.77 9.24 1.53
CA PHE A 108 5.63 8.17 2.01
C PHE A 108 6.83 8.70 2.82
N LEU A 109 7.58 9.66 2.28
CA LEU A 109 8.83 10.13 2.87
C LEU A 109 8.61 11.01 4.10
N VAL A 110 7.62 11.89 4.06
CA VAL A 110 7.34 12.92 5.08
C VAL A 110 6.25 12.44 6.02
N GLU A 111 5.08 12.07 5.50
CA GLU A 111 3.95 11.66 6.34
C GLU A 111 4.05 10.21 6.85
N LYS A 112 5.02 9.43 6.35
CA LYS A 112 5.20 8.00 6.66
C LYS A 112 3.92 7.18 6.42
N LYS A 113 3.13 7.57 5.41
CA LYS A 113 1.88 6.91 5.03
C LYS A 113 2.07 6.07 3.77
N ASN A 114 1.61 4.82 3.86
CA ASN A 114 1.49 3.93 2.71
C ASN A 114 0.11 4.13 2.07
N THR A 115 0.05 4.78 0.90
CA THR A 115 -1.19 4.99 0.17
C THR A 115 -1.70 3.68 -0.45
N GLN A 116 -2.98 3.62 -0.79
CA GLN A 116 -3.54 2.47 -1.52
C GLN A 116 -2.90 2.32 -2.90
N SER A 117 -2.61 3.44 -3.59
CA SER A 117 -1.89 3.42 -4.86
C SER A 117 -0.49 2.83 -4.75
N LEU A 118 0.27 3.15 -3.69
CA LEU A 118 1.57 2.54 -3.42
C LEU A 118 1.45 1.05 -3.12
N LYS A 119 0.39 0.62 -2.45
CA LYS A 119 0.10 -0.80 -2.22
C LYS A 119 -0.18 -1.54 -3.52
N MET A 120 -1.00 -0.97 -4.41
CA MET A 120 -1.28 -1.56 -5.74
C MET A 120 0.00 -1.65 -6.58
N SER A 121 0.81 -0.58 -6.59
CA SER A 121 2.10 -0.54 -7.28
C SER A 121 3.07 -1.59 -6.73
N PHE A 122 3.05 -1.83 -5.41
CA PHE A 122 3.81 -2.89 -4.78
C PHE A 122 3.37 -4.28 -5.26
N ASP A 123 2.06 -4.56 -5.26
CA ASP A 123 1.54 -5.87 -5.67
C ASP A 123 1.89 -6.18 -7.14
N GLU A 124 1.78 -5.17 -8.01
CA GLU A 124 2.22 -5.26 -9.41
C GLU A 124 3.73 -5.49 -9.50
N ALA A 125 4.54 -4.67 -8.83
CA ALA A 125 5.99 -4.79 -8.90
C ALA A 125 6.50 -6.12 -8.31
N ALA A 126 5.87 -6.62 -7.25
CA ALA A 126 6.16 -7.90 -6.64
C ALA A 126 5.92 -9.06 -7.60
N TYR A 127 4.85 -9.01 -8.40
CA TYR A 127 4.60 -9.99 -9.46
C TYR A 127 5.83 -10.12 -10.36
N PHE A 128 6.38 -9.00 -10.86
CA PHE A 128 7.55 -9.04 -11.73
C PHE A 128 8.84 -9.42 -11.01
N CYS A 129 9.10 -8.85 -9.84
CA CYS A 129 10.38 -9.00 -9.15
C CYS A 129 10.54 -10.36 -8.45
N LEU A 130 9.44 -11.05 -8.13
CA LEU A 130 9.47 -12.36 -7.50
C LEU A 130 9.33 -13.51 -8.51
N GLN A 131 8.76 -13.27 -9.69
CA GLN A 131 8.52 -14.32 -10.70
C GLN A 131 9.72 -14.70 -11.55
N ASP A 132 10.86 -14.02 -11.41
CA ASP A 132 12.10 -14.32 -12.13
C ASP A 132 12.66 -15.74 -11.85
N LYS A 133 12.01 -16.53 -10.99
CA LYS A 133 12.32 -17.94 -10.73
C LYS A 133 11.34 -18.96 -11.32
N ALA A 134 10.25 -18.52 -11.97
CA ALA A 134 9.18 -19.41 -12.41
C ALA A 134 8.71 -19.15 -13.85
N GLN A 135 9.57 -18.69 -14.76
CA GLN A 135 9.32 -19.06 -16.15
C GLN A 135 9.42 -20.59 -16.23
N ALA A 136 8.26 -21.25 -16.25
CA ALA A 136 8.20 -22.67 -16.53
C ALA A 136 8.97 -22.90 -17.84
N LYS A 137 10.08 -23.63 -17.77
CA LYS A 137 10.77 -24.08 -18.98
C LYS A 137 9.70 -24.76 -19.81
N SER A 138 9.46 -24.24 -21.02
CA SER A 138 8.50 -24.86 -21.94
C SER A 138 8.85 -26.35 -22.02
N PRO A 139 7.89 -27.27 -21.85
CA PRO A 139 8.17 -28.69 -21.91
C PRO A 139 8.89 -28.96 -23.23
N VAL A 140 10.08 -29.56 -23.15
CA VAL A 140 10.82 -29.99 -24.34
C VAL A 140 10.04 -31.18 -24.89
N LEU A 141 9.03 -30.91 -25.72
CA LEU A 141 8.13 -31.94 -26.23
C LEU A 141 8.86 -32.92 -27.14
N PHE A 142 10.02 -32.55 -27.69
CA PHE A 142 10.85 -33.43 -28.50
C PHE A 142 12.32 -33.09 -28.28
N GLY A 143 13.05 -33.97 -27.60
CA GLY A 143 14.49 -33.80 -27.35
C GLY A 143 15.28 -33.74 -28.64
N ARG A 144 15.63 -32.53 -29.08
CA ARG A 144 16.80 -32.30 -29.94
C ARG A 144 17.69 -31.29 -29.23
N LYS A 145 18.91 -31.74 -28.98
CA LYS A 145 20.01 -30.94 -28.42
C LYS A 145 20.34 -29.79 -29.35
#